data_AF-A0A315ZSM0-F1
#
_entry.id   AF-A0A315ZSM0-F1
#
_cell.length_a   1.000
_cell.length_b   1.000
_cell.length_c   1.000
_cell.angle_alpha   90.00
_cell.angle_beta   90.00
_cell.angle_gamma   90.00
#
_symmetry.space_group_name_H-M   'P 1'
#
loop_
_entity.id
_entity.type
_entity.pdbx_description
1 polymer ?
#
loop_
_entity_poly.entity_id
_entity_poly.type
_entity_poly.pdbx_seq_one_letter_code
_entity_poly.pdbx_strand_id
1 'polypeptide(L)'
;MIIDGNSKEKEAMAAFHRGDRAEGLRLQEEFASAFREEFKEKDHCSCKKACRYHGNCKECVAIHRAHQEHVPNCMRPVINKKIKLLSELTEHTIAYEIEPPEEILRKE
;
A
#
# COMPACT_ATOMS: atom_id res chain seq x y z
N MET A 1 11.74 1.42 9.22
CA MET A 1 11.61 0.26 8.33
C MET A 1 10.93 0.68 7.04
N ILE A 2 11.31 0.07 5.93
CA ILE A 2 10.60 0.23 4.65
C ILE A 2 9.41 -0.74 4.65
N ILE A 3 8.20 -0.23 4.45
CA ILE A 3 6.98 -1.05 4.34
C ILE A 3 6.85 -1.55 2.90
N ASP A 4 6.83 -0.62 1.94
CA ASP A 4 6.58 -0.94 0.54
C ASP A 4 7.73 -1.77 -0.06
N GLY A 5 7.44 -3.01 -0.44
CA GLY A 5 8.41 -3.89 -1.06
C GLY A 5 9.49 -4.40 -0.11
N ASN A 6 9.19 -4.45 1.20
CA ASN A 6 10.06 -5.02 2.23
C ASN A 6 10.61 -6.40 1.81
N SER A 7 11.92 -6.61 1.99
CA SER A 7 12.58 -7.86 1.58
C SER A 7 12.06 -9.07 2.35
N LYS A 8 11.76 -8.92 3.65
CA LYS A 8 11.26 -10.01 4.50
C LYS A 8 9.90 -10.51 4.04
N GLU A 9 8.97 -9.62 3.69
CA GLU A 9 7.67 -10.03 3.13
C GLU A 9 7.81 -10.68 1.76
N LYS A 10 8.78 -10.25 0.92
CA LYS A 10 9.06 -10.92 -0.35
C LYS A 10 9.63 -12.33 -0.14
N GLU A 11 10.51 -12.49 0.83
CA GLU A 11 11.03 -13.81 1.24
C GLU A 11 9.93 -14.70 1.81
N ALA A 12 9.01 -14.13 2.60
CA ALA A 12 7.83 -14.84 3.10
C ALA A 12 6.95 -15.35 1.93
N MET A 13 6.71 -14.51 0.93
CA MET A 13 5.99 -14.92 -0.27
C MET A 13 6.73 -15.99 -1.08
N ALA A 14 8.06 -15.91 -1.17
CA ALA A 14 8.86 -16.96 -1.79
C ALA A 14 8.76 -18.29 -1.02
N ALA A 15 8.67 -18.25 0.32
CA ALA A 15 8.42 -19.42 1.16
C ALA A 15 7.04 -20.04 0.91
N PHE A 16 6.00 -19.23 0.79
CA PHE A 16 4.67 -19.73 0.44
C PHE A 16 4.63 -20.37 -0.96
N HIS A 17 5.27 -19.76 -1.97
CA HIS A 17 5.30 -20.31 -3.32
C HIS A 17 6.02 -21.65 -3.44
N ARG A 18 7.01 -21.92 -2.57
CA ARG A 18 7.70 -23.23 -2.49
C ARG A 18 7.01 -24.23 -1.57
N GLY A 19 5.84 -23.90 -1.02
CA GLY A 19 5.04 -24.77 -0.15
C GLY A 19 5.42 -24.76 1.34
N ASP A 20 6.40 -23.95 1.74
CA ASP A 20 6.89 -23.86 3.12
C ASP A 20 6.08 -22.83 3.92
N ARG A 21 4.88 -23.24 4.36
CA ARG A 21 3.95 -22.34 5.07
C ARG A 21 4.47 -21.94 6.45
N ALA A 22 5.21 -22.81 7.14
CA ALA A 22 5.72 -22.53 8.48
C ALA A 22 6.75 -21.39 8.42
N GLU A 23 7.68 -21.45 7.47
CA GLU A 23 8.66 -20.38 7.27
C GLU A 23 7.99 -19.08 6.80
N GLY A 24 7.04 -19.16 5.87
CA GLY A 24 6.30 -17.99 5.40
C GLY A 24 5.60 -17.25 6.55
N LEU A 25 4.91 -17.98 7.44
CA LEU A 25 4.24 -17.39 8.61
C LEU A 25 5.23 -16.80 9.62
N ARG A 26 6.38 -17.47 9.84
CA ARG A 26 7.43 -16.94 10.74
C ARG A 26 7.95 -15.59 10.24
N LEU A 27 8.29 -15.50 8.94
CA LEU A 27 8.80 -14.27 8.33
C LEU A 27 7.76 -13.13 8.35
N GLN A 28 6.49 -13.45 8.10
CA GLN A 28 5.39 -12.47 8.21
C GLN A 28 5.22 -11.95 9.63
N GLU A 29 5.23 -12.83 10.64
CA GLU A 29 5.06 -12.42 12.03
C GLU A 29 6.25 -11.57 12.51
N GLU A 30 7.46 -11.86 12.05
CA GLU A 30 8.62 -11.01 12.32
C GLU A 30 8.50 -9.62 11.70
N PHE A 31 8.03 -9.52 10.45
CA PHE A 31 7.77 -8.23 9.82
C PHE A 31 6.67 -7.47 10.57
N ALA A 32 5.55 -8.14 10.86
CA ALA A 32 4.42 -7.54 11.57
C ALA A 32 4.80 -7.09 12.98
N SER A 33 5.61 -7.87 13.70
CA SER A 33 6.14 -7.51 15.02
C SER A 33 7.04 -6.29 14.96
N ALA A 34 8.01 -6.25 14.03
CA ALA A 34 8.88 -5.10 13.84
C ALA A 34 8.08 -3.83 13.47
N PHE A 35 7.05 -3.99 12.62
CA PHE A 35 6.12 -2.91 12.28
C PHE A 35 5.37 -2.36 13.49
N ARG A 36 4.80 -3.24 14.31
CA ARG A 36 4.07 -2.82 15.52
C ARG A 36 4.96 -2.09 16.50
N GLU A 37 6.21 -2.52 16.66
CA GLU A 37 7.16 -1.87 17.57
C GLU A 37 7.62 -0.52 17.02
N GLU A 38 8.05 -0.46 15.75
CA GLU A 38 8.62 0.77 15.19
C GLU A 38 7.58 1.89 15.06
N PHE A 39 6.34 1.54 14.68
CA PHE A 39 5.27 2.51 14.44
C PHE A 39 4.27 2.61 15.58
N LYS A 40 4.62 2.11 16.77
CA LYS A 40 3.78 2.22 17.97
C LYS A 40 3.40 3.67 18.27
N GLU A 41 4.37 4.59 18.15
CA GLU A 41 4.24 6.01 18.50
C GLU A 41 4.58 6.93 17.30
N LYS A 42 4.62 6.39 16.07
CA LYS A 42 5.03 7.13 14.87
C LYS A 42 4.02 6.98 13.74
N ASP A 43 3.82 8.06 12.98
CA ASP A 43 3.04 8.01 11.75
C ASP A 43 3.78 7.19 10.67
N HIS A 44 3.08 6.23 10.06
CA HIS A 44 3.54 5.43 8.91
C HIS A 44 2.78 5.77 7.63
N CYS A 45 1.86 6.73 7.67
CA CYS A 45 1.03 7.14 6.56
C CYS A 45 1.85 7.93 5.54
N SER A 46 2.08 7.34 4.35
CA SER A 46 2.77 8.00 3.23
C SER A 46 1.92 9.02 2.46
N CYS A 47 0.65 9.20 2.84
CA CYS A 47 -0.30 10.09 2.14
C CYS A 47 0.22 11.54 2.08
N LYS A 48 -0.16 12.36 1.10
CA LYS A 48 0.14 13.82 1.10
C LYS A 48 -1.12 14.69 1.15
N LYS A 49 -2.28 14.10 1.46
CA LYS A 49 -3.56 14.82 1.58
C LYS A 49 -3.68 15.51 2.91
N ALA A 50 -4.29 16.70 2.96
CA ALA A 50 -4.68 17.27 4.25
C ALA A 50 -5.88 16.48 4.80
N CYS A 51 -5.65 15.58 5.76
CA CYS A 51 -6.66 14.66 6.27
C CYS A 51 -6.55 14.53 7.80
N ARG A 52 -7.69 14.44 8.49
CA ARG A 52 -7.72 14.26 9.96
C ARG A 52 -7.33 12.85 10.43
N TYR A 53 -7.27 11.87 9.53
CA TYR A 53 -7.04 10.45 9.83
C TYR A 53 -5.59 9.99 9.55
N HIS A 54 -4.63 10.91 9.43
CA HIS A 54 -3.21 10.54 9.32
C HIS A 54 -2.76 9.72 10.53
N GLY A 55 -1.79 8.83 10.32
CA GLY A 55 -1.34 7.88 11.35
C GLY A 55 -2.33 6.74 11.65
N ASN A 56 -3.61 6.89 11.36
CA ASN A 56 -4.62 5.89 11.67
C ASN A 56 -5.03 5.11 10.41
N CYS A 57 -4.16 4.21 9.95
CA CYS A 57 -4.41 3.41 8.74
C CYS A 57 -5.66 2.52 8.84
N LYS A 58 -6.06 2.06 10.03
CA LYS A 58 -7.27 1.24 10.19
C LYS A 58 -8.53 2.03 9.86
N GLU A 59 -8.69 3.21 10.44
CA GLU A 59 -9.83 4.09 10.15
C GLU A 59 -9.78 4.61 8.72
N CYS A 60 -8.61 5.04 8.25
CA CYS A 60 -8.41 5.49 6.87
C CYS A 60 -8.89 4.43 5.85
N VAL A 61 -8.46 3.17 6.01
CA VAL A 61 -8.89 2.07 5.13
C VAL A 61 -10.39 1.80 5.28
N ALA A 62 -10.94 1.81 6.49
CA ALA A 62 -12.37 1.60 6.72
C ALA A 62 -13.24 2.67 6.02
N ILE A 63 -12.85 3.93 6.13
CA ILE A 63 -13.55 5.07 5.49
C ILE A 63 -13.52 4.94 3.97
N HIS A 64 -12.35 4.68 3.37
CA HIS A 64 -12.23 4.50 1.93
C HIS A 64 -13.01 3.29 1.41
N ARG A 65 -13.06 2.20 2.18
CA ARG A 65 -13.91 1.06 1.87
C ARG A 65 -15.40 1.37 1.97
N ALA A 66 -15.80 2.24 2.89
CA ALA A 66 -17.20 2.61 3.09
C ALA A 66 -17.73 3.47 1.94
N HIS A 67 -17.00 4.52 1.55
CA HIS A 67 -17.47 5.42 0.49
C HIS A 67 -17.17 4.94 -0.94
N GLN A 68 -16.20 4.04 -1.12
CA GLN A 68 -15.81 3.42 -2.41
C GLN A 68 -15.42 4.36 -3.56
N GLU A 69 -15.51 5.67 -3.40
CA GLU A 69 -15.13 6.62 -4.45
C GLU A 69 -13.67 6.49 -4.92
N HIS A 70 -12.74 6.17 -4.01
CA HIS A 70 -11.34 6.00 -4.36
C HIS A 70 -10.56 5.20 -3.31
N VAL A 71 -9.40 4.69 -3.71
CA VAL A 71 -8.48 3.96 -2.83
C VAL A 71 -7.62 4.89 -1.96
N PRO A 72 -7.16 4.42 -0.78
CA PRO A 72 -6.19 5.15 0.04
C PRO A 72 -4.90 5.46 -0.73
N ASN A 73 -4.28 6.61 -0.46
CA ASN A 73 -3.03 7.03 -1.11
C ASN A 73 -1.89 6.01 -0.93
N CYS A 74 -1.79 5.38 0.24
CA CYS A 74 -0.77 4.36 0.52
C CYS A 74 -0.93 3.08 -0.34
N MET A 75 -2.12 2.80 -0.88
CA MET A 75 -2.35 1.65 -1.76
C MET A 75 -2.11 1.96 -3.24
N ARG A 76 -2.14 3.24 -3.63
CA ARG A 76 -1.98 3.66 -5.04
C ARG A 76 -0.69 3.15 -5.67
N PRO A 77 0.50 3.19 -5.04
CA PRO A 77 1.72 2.67 -5.67
C PRO A 77 1.64 1.17 -6.01
N VAL A 78 1.03 0.36 -5.15
CA VAL A 78 0.87 -1.09 -5.38
C VAL A 78 -0.12 -1.34 -6.52
N ILE A 79 -1.25 -0.63 -6.52
CA ILE A 79 -2.28 -0.75 -7.55
C ILE A 79 -1.76 -0.25 -8.91
N ASN A 80 -1.08 0.90 -8.93
CA ASN A 80 -0.50 1.48 -10.15
C ASN A 80 0.54 0.55 -10.77
N LYS A 81 1.33 -0.20 -9.98
CA LYS A 81 2.22 -1.24 -10.53
C LYS A 81 1.45 -2.32 -11.30
N LYS A 82 0.26 -2.70 -10.85
CA LYS A 82 -0.59 -3.69 -11.54
C LYS A 82 -1.30 -3.09 -12.74
N ILE A 83 -1.84 -1.88 -12.62
CA ILE A 83 -2.45 -1.14 -13.74
C ILE A 83 -1.42 -0.92 -14.85
N LYS A 84 -0.16 -0.58 -14.50
CA LYS A 84 0.90 -0.38 -15.48
C LYS A 84 1.10 -1.63 -16.34
N LEU A 85 1.24 -2.80 -15.73
CA LEU A 85 1.37 -4.08 -16.45
C LEU A 85 0.17 -4.34 -17.35
N LEU A 86 -1.04 -4.00 -16.91
CA LEU A 86 -2.24 -4.16 -17.74
C LEU A 86 -2.26 -3.20 -18.93
N SER A 87 -1.87 -1.95 -18.70
CA SER A 87 -1.85 -0.90 -19.72
C SER A 87 -0.82 -1.14 -20.83
N GLU A 88 0.20 -1.98 -20.58
CA GLU A 88 1.18 -2.39 -21.60
C GLU A 88 0.52 -3.12 -22.78
N LEU A 89 -0.65 -3.74 -22.58
CA LEU A 89 -1.39 -4.44 -23.64
C LEU A 89 -1.83 -3.52 -24.79
N THR A 90 -1.98 -2.22 -24.52
CA THR A 90 -2.37 -1.22 -25.52
C THR A 90 -1.38 -0.08 -25.60
N GLU A 91 -0.09 -0.34 -25.31
CA GLU A 91 0.96 0.69 -25.34
C GLU A 91 0.62 1.94 -24.48
N HIS A 92 -0.11 1.72 -23.39
CA HIS A 92 -0.58 2.76 -22.47
C HIS A 92 -1.62 3.74 -23.04
N THR A 93 -2.24 3.49 -24.20
CA THR A 93 -3.21 4.41 -24.82
C THR A 93 -4.38 4.80 -23.91
N ILE A 94 -4.78 3.92 -22.99
CA ILE A 94 -5.83 4.18 -21.99
C ILE A 94 -5.54 5.42 -21.13
N ALA A 95 -4.26 5.79 -20.94
CA ALA A 95 -3.89 6.98 -20.19
C ALA A 95 -4.32 8.30 -20.88
N TYR A 96 -4.58 8.27 -22.19
CA TYR A 96 -5.06 9.43 -22.94
C TYR A 96 -6.57 9.65 -22.80
N GLU A 97 -7.28 8.65 -22.27
CA GLU A 97 -8.74 8.65 -22.16
C GLU A 97 -9.24 8.92 -20.73
N ILE A 98 -8.32 9.12 -19.78
CA ILE A 98 -8.65 9.29 -18.36
C ILE A 98 -8.04 10.58 -17.79
N GLU A 99 -8.82 11.29 -16.98
CA GLU A 99 -8.37 12.49 -16.27
C GLU A 99 -8.28 12.22 -14.76
N PRO A 100 -7.15 12.55 -14.10
CA PRO A 100 -7.06 12.44 -12.65
C PRO A 100 -7.92 13.53 -11.98
N PRO A 101 -8.56 13.25 -10.84
CA PRO A 101 -9.33 14.25 -10.10
C PRO A 101 -8.43 15.34 -9.51
N GLU A 102 -8.99 16.54 -9.29
CA GLU A 102 -8.30 17.61 -8.56
C GLU A 102 -8.04 17.21 -7.10
N GLU A 103 -6.89 17.65 -6.59
CA GLU A 103 -6.29 17.03 -5.43
C GLU A 103 -5.69 18.06 -4.46
N ILE A 104 -6.32 18.29 -3.31
CA ILE A 104 -5.83 19.23 -2.27
C ILE A 104 -4.76 18.54 -1.40
N LEU A 105 -3.52 19.04 -1.42
CA LEU A 105 -2.40 18.51 -0.64
C LEU A 105 -2.19 19.27 0.68
N ARG A 106 -1.54 18.62 1.65
CA ARG A 106 -1.06 19.29 2.87
C ARG A 106 0.05 20.28 2.50
N LYS A 107 0.10 21.41 3.21
CA LYS A 107 1.24 22.34 3.17
C LYS A 107 2.44 21.65 3.85
N GLU A 108 3.62 21.76 3.24
CA GLU A 108 4.88 21.24 3.79
C GLU A 108 5.28 21.97 5.08
#